data_AF-A0A1F9DJC3-F1
#
_entry.id   AF-A0A1F9DJC3-F1
#
_cell.length_a   1.000
_cell.length_b   1.000
_cell.length_c   1.000
_cell.angle_alpha   90.00
_cell.angle_beta   90.00
_cell.angle_gamma   90.00
#
_symmetry.space_group_name_H-M   'P 1'
#
loop_
_entity.id
_entity.type
_entity.pdbx_description
1 polymer ?
#
loop_
_entity_poly.entity_id
_entity_poly.type
_entity_poly.pdbx_seq_one_letter_code
_entity_poly.pdbx_strand_id
1 'polypeptide(L)' 'MAPAFKGNAWVKGAADAEVSDTILKGREGAAKKYKQYAIGMPKQKLNDDEAKAIVATLKSMAQ' A
#
# COMPACT_ATOMS: atom_id res chain seq x y z
N MET A 1 -1.40 13.82 -6.17
CA MET A 1 -0.53 13.71 -4.99
C MET A 1 -0.87 12.41 -4.27
N ALA A 2 0.12 11.57 -3.99
CA ALA A 2 -0.02 10.27 -3.33
C ALA A 2 0.65 10.32 -1.95
N PRO A 3 0.30 9.41 -1.01
CA PRO A 3 1.03 9.29 0.25
C PRO A 3 2.50 8.95 -0.03
N ALA A 4 3.40 9.58 0.73
CA ALA A 4 4.81 9.20 0.72
C ALA A 4 4.94 7.76 1.24
N PHE A 5 5.70 6.93 0.53
CA PHE A 5 6.07 5.60 1.01
C PHE A 5 7.19 5.66 2.05
N LYS A 6 8.10 6.64 1.90
CA LYS A 6 9.20 6.87 2.82
C LYS A 6 8.69 7.36 4.17
N GLY A 7 9.07 6.69 5.26
CA GLY A 7 8.62 7.01 6.62
C GLY A 7 7.11 6.84 6.85
N ASN A 8 6.42 6.07 6.01
CA ASN A 8 4.98 5.89 6.13
C ASN A 8 4.63 5.04 7.36
N ALA A 9 4.01 5.66 8.37
CA ALA A 9 3.65 4.99 9.62
C ALA A 9 2.75 3.75 9.41
N TRP A 10 1.89 3.74 8.40
CA TRP A 10 1.07 2.58 8.10
C TRP A 10 1.88 1.45 7.47
N VAL A 11 2.73 1.73 6.48
CA VAL A 11 3.57 0.69 5.87
C VAL A 11 4.53 0.09 6.91
N LYS A 12 5.02 0.90 7.85
CA LYS A 12 5.88 0.46 8.96
C LYS A 12 5.14 -0.41 9.99
N GLY A 13 3.90 -0.06 10.34
CA GLY A 13 3.13 -0.74 11.38
C GLY A 13 2.19 -1.85 10.90
N ALA A 14 1.85 -1.89 9.61
CA ALA A 14 0.93 -2.89 9.06
C ALA A 14 1.61 -4.25 8.84
N ALA A 15 0.82 -5.31 8.96
CA ALA A 15 1.25 -6.65 8.59
C ALA A 15 1.49 -6.75 7.07
N ASP A 16 2.48 -7.55 6.67
CA ASP A 16 2.84 -7.73 5.25
C ASP A 16 1.64 -8.16 4.40
N ALA A 17 0.80 -9.05 4.95
CA ALA A 17 -0.44 -9.51 4.33
C ALA A 17 -1.45 -8.37 4.14
N GLU A 18 -1.54 -7.41 5.07
CA GLU A 18 -2.44 -6.26 4.93
C GLU A 18 -1.94 -5.29 3.86
N VAL A 19 -0.61 -5.11 3.77
CA VAL A 19 0.01 -4.28 2.73
C VAL A 19 -0.16 -4.95 1.36
N SER A 20 0.06 -6.26 1.24
CA SER A 20 -0.15 -6.98 -0.02
C SER A 20 -1.62 -6.95 -0.44
N ASP A 21 -2.56 -7.17 0.48
CA ASP A 21 -3.99 -7.09 0.20
C ASP A 21 -4.39 -5.70 -0.29
N THR A 22 -3.81 -4.65 0.28
CA THR A 22 -4.05 -3.27 -0.14
C THR A 22 -3.55 -3.01 -1.56
N ILE A 23 -2.41 -3.60 -1.93
CA ILE A 23 -1.84 -3.48 -3.28
C ILE A 23 -2.71 -4.26 -4.28
N LEU A 24 -3.11 -5.48 -3.94
CA LEU A 24 -3.86 -6.40 -4.82
C LEU A 24 -5.34 -6.04 -4.96
N LYS A 25 -5.98 -5.58 -3.88
CA LYS A 25 -7.40 -5.21 -3.87
C LYS A 25 -7.61 -3.71 -4.09
N GLY A 26 -6.59 -2.89 -3.90
CA GLY A 26 -6.71 -1.44 -3.89
C GLY A 26 -7.45 -0.93 -2.65
N ARG A 27 -7.53 0.40 -2.53
CA ARG A 27 -8.32 1.12 -1.53
C ARG A 27 -8.95 2.35 -2.17
N GLU A 28 -10.22 2.22 -2.55
CA GLU A 28 -11.00 3.26 -3.24
C GLU A 28 -12.22 3.70 -2.43
N GLY A 29 -12.78 4.88 -2.76
CA GLY A 29 -13.98 5.41 -2.12
C GLY A 29 -13.89 5.44 -0.58
N ALA A 30 -14.83 4.77 0.09
CA ALA A 30 -14.91 4.69 1.55
C ALA A 30 -13.77 3.88 2.19
N ALA A 31 -13.11 2.99 1.44
CA ALA A 31 -11.99 2.18 1.90
C ALA A 31 -10.63 2.93 1.86
N LYS A 32 -10.62 4.19 1.40
CA LYS A 32 -9.42 5.02 1.42
C LYS A 32 -8.93 5.23 2.85
N LYS A 33 -7.70 4.78 3.12
CA LYS A 33 -7.01 5.10 4.37
C LYS A 33 -6.71 6.59 4.50
N TYR A 34 -6.32 7.20 3.38
CA TYR A 34 -5.91 8.60 3.31
C TYR A 34 -6.97 9.42 2.57
N LYS A 35 -7.96 9.91 3.33
CA LYS A 35 -9.12 10.64 2.80
C LYS A 35 -8.75 11.99 2.16
N GLN A 36 -7.60 12.55 2.52
CA GLN A 36 -7.08 13.77 1.91
C GLN A 36 -6.72 13.61 0.43
N TYR A 37 -6.57 12.39 -0.09
CA TYR A 37 -6.30 12.17 -1.50
C TYR A 37 -7.60 11.94 -2.28
N ALA A 38 -7.82 12.82 -3.27
CA ALA A 38 -8.95 12.74 -4.18
C ALA A 38 -8.97 11.41 -4.96
N ILE A 39 -7.81 10.80 -5.19
CA ILE A 39 -7.64 9.55 -5.93
C ILE A 39 -7.47 8.39 -4.95
N GLY A 40 -8.18 7.29 -5.20
CA GLY A 40 -7.99 6.04 -4.45
C GLY A 40 -6.74 5.29 -4.93
N MET A 41 -6.32 4.28 -4.17
CA MET A 41 -5.30 3.37 -4.68
C MET A 41 -6.01 2.31 -5.53
N PRO A 42 -5.87 2.28 -6.87
CA PRO A 42 -6.48 1.24 -7.67
C PRO A 42 -5.80 -0.10 -7.39
N LYS A 43 -6.55 -1.19 -7.55
CA LYS A 43 -5.99 -2.54 -7.49
C LYS A 43 -4.86 -2.72 -8.51
N GLN A 44 -3.78 -3.35 -8.08
CA GLN A 44 -2.69 -3.74 -8.96
C GLN A 44 -2.87 -5.22 -9.34
N LYS A 45 -2.77 -5.52 -10.64
CA LYS A 45 -2.71 -6.91 -11.10
C LYS A 45 -1.26 -7.37 -11.06
N LEU A 46 -0.87 -7.87 -9.89
CA LEU A 46 0.44 -8.46 -9.65
C LEU A 46 0.25 -9.92 -9.28
N ASN A 47 1.24 -10.76 -9.59
CA ASN A 47 1.30 -12.10 -9.02
C ASN A 47 1.79 -12.03 -7.55
N ASP A 48 1.64 -13.13 -6.81
CA ASP A 48 1.94 -13.14 -5.37
C ASP A 48 3.42 -12.86 -5.07
N ASP A 49 4.33 -13.28 -5.95
CA ASP A 49 5.77 -13.05 -5.80
C ASP A 49 6.13 -11.58 -6.03
N GLU A 50 5.56 -10.93 -7.05
CA GLU A 50 5.69 -9.49 -7.29
C GLU A 50 5.10 -8.69 -6.12
N ALA A 51 3.93 -9.09 -5.61
CA ALA A 51 3.30 -8.41 -4.48
C ALA A 51 4.20 -8.46 -3.23
N LYS A 52 4.79 -9.62 -2.93
CA LYS A 52 5.74 -9.76 -1.81
C LYS A 52 7.00 -8.91 -2.01
N ALA A 53 7.58 -8.89 -3.21
CA ALA A 53 8.76 -8.08 -3.52
C ALA A 53 8.48 -6.58 -3.35
N ILE A 54 7.29 -6.13 -3.76
CA ILE A 54 6.86 -4.74 -3.58
C ILE A 54 6.61 -4.42 -2.12
N VAL A 55 5.96 -5.31 -1.35
CA VAL A 55 5.79 -5.11 0.10
C VAL A 55 7.13 -4.98 0.80
N ALA A 56 8.10 -5.85 0.49
CA ALA A 56 9.45 -5.78 1.06
C ALA A 56 10.14 -4.45 0.73
N THR A 57 10.03 -3.99 -0.52
CA THR A 57 10.57 -2.70 -0.96
C THR A 57 9.90 -1.54 -0.21
N LEU A 58 8.57 -1.55 -0.12
CA LEU A 58 7.80 -0.53 0.59
C LEU A 58 8.15 -0.48 2.07
N LYS A 59 8.31 -1.64 2.72
CA LYS A 59 8.73 -1.72 4.12
C LYS A 59 10.14 -1.20 4.33
N SER A 60 11.08 -1.53 3.43
CA SER A 60 12.43 -0.98 3.47
C SER A 60 12.43 0.55 3.32
N MET A 61 11.62 1.10 2.42
CA MET A 61 11.47 2.55 2.28
C MET A 61 10.81 3.20 3.50
N ALA A 62 9.91 2.49 4.18
CA ALA A 62 9.18 2.98 5.34
C ALA A 62 9.97 2.97 6.66
N GLN A 63 11.15 2.31 6.70
CA GLN A 63 11.98 2.20 7.91
C GLN A 63 12.33 3.57 8.51
#